data_AF-B6JWQ7-F1
#
_entry.id   AF-B6JWQ7-F1
#
_cell.length_a   1.000
_cell.length_b   1.000
_cell.length_c   1.000
_cell.angle_alpha   90.00
_cell.angle_beta   90.00
_cell.angle_gamma   90.00
#
_symmetry.space_group_name_H-M   'P 1'
#
loop_
_entity.id
_entity.type
_entity.pdbx_description
1 polymer ?
#
loop_
_entity_poly.entity_id
_entity_poly.type
_entity_poly.pdbx_seq_one_letter_code
_entity_poly.pdbx_strand_id
1 'polypeptide(L)'
;MIASIVRSRGLGAASLYLRFSSTALNRSFLAHRYKSTTSSSSPAPKRPPPAEKAASLLNKLPSTSLLTKSGFLTVTAAGLAAAISRDIYIVNEESVVAAAFVGVLLVLGTLGRKAFSQGAQQAAERVTKVLQDARENHVDIVRHRIDQVASLQDAEEVTKLLYDTARDLAKTEAEVFALQQQVAVVQEARSVLDSWVHYEAAVRAAEQQQIVKDVIRRATTRLQNPRVQAAVMEESLTSIEDLLKKHPKAGAQS
;
A
#
# COMPACT_ATOMS: atom_id res chain seq x y z
N MET A 1 33.36 -10.45 13.36
CA MET A 1 34.42 -9.58 12.80
C MET A 1 33.77 -8.27 12.42
N ILE A 2 33.66 -7.25 13.27
CA ILE A 2 34.68 -6.53 14.08
C ILE A 2 35.74 -5.87 13.21
N ALA A 3 35.63 -4.54 13.07
CA ALA A 3 36.71 -3.56 12.96
C ALA A 3 36.06 -2.15 12.89
N SER A 4 35.91 -1.43 14.01
CA SER A 4 36.90 -0.52 14.66
C SER A 4 36.76 0.92 14.11
N ILE A 5 36.18 1.88 14.85
CA ILE A 5 36.71 2.61 16.04
C ILE A 5 37.81 3.62 15.66
N VAL A 6 37.77 4.79 16.33
CA VAL A 6 38.73 5.92 16.41
C VAL A 6 38.33 7.11 15.51
N ARG A 7 38.17 8.38 15.91
CA ARG A 7 38.52 9.20 17.11
C ARG A 7 37.61 10.46 17.07
N SER A 8 36.83 10.81 18.11
CA SER A 8 37.16 11.61 19.30
C SER A 8 37.08 13.16 19.18
N ARG A 9 36.24 13.71 20.06
CA ARG A 9 36.43 14.88 20.96
C ARG A 9 36.24 16.31 20.43
N GLY A 10 35.30 16.99 21.09
CA GLY A 10 35.19 18.45 21.25
C GLY A 10 33.83 18.77 21.89
N LEU A 11 33.69 18.67 23.21
CA LEU A 11 33.72 19.82 24.14
C LEU A 11 32.77 20.95 23.76
N GLY A 12 31.74 21.16 24.58
CA GLY A 12 30.90 22.36 24.48
C GLY A 12 29.58 22.25 25.23
N ALA A 13 29.61 22.08 26.56
CA ALA A 13 28.45 22.33 27.40
C ALA A 13 28.10 23.83 27.31
N ALA A 14 27.13 24.19 26.48
CA ALA A 14 26.63 25.55 26.38
C ALA A 14 25.48 25.74 27.36
N SER A 15 25.82 26.25 28.54
CA SER A 15 24.90 26.76 29.53
C SER A 15 23.97 27.81 28.90
N LEU A 16 22.68 27.51 28.84
CA LEU A 16 21.65 28.38 28.29
C LEU A 16 21.28 29.44 29.34
N TYR A 17 22.21 30.37 29.59
CA TYR A 17 21.91 31.57 30.35
C TYR A 17 21.24 32.59 29.41
N LEU A 18 19.97 32.90 29.71
CA LEU A 18 19.24 34.03 29.15
C LEU A 18 20.06 35.31 29.33
N ARG A 19 20.72 35.76 28.26
CA ARG A 19 21.29 37.10 28.16
C ARG A 19 20.14 38.10 28.07
N PHE A 20 19.82 38.74 29.19
CA PHE A 20 19.09 40.00 29.18
C PHE A 20 19.98 41.05 28.50
N SER A 21 19.61 41.44 27.28
CA SER A 21 20.22 42.58 26.60
C SER A 21 19.78 43.86 27.30
N SER A 22 20.72 44.50 28.00
CA SER A 22 20.60 45.85 28.55
C SER A 22 20.64 46.85 27.39
N THR A 23 19.48 47.39 27.01
CA THR A 23 19.43 48.56 26.14
C THR A 23 19.53 49.83 26.98
N ALA A 24 20.56 50.59 26.66
CA ALA A 24 20.93 51.92 27.13
C ALA A 24 19.81 52.80 27.69
N LEU A 25 20.02 53.23 28.94
CA LEU A 25 19.43 54.41 29.54
C LEU A 25 19.87 55.65 28.75
N ASN A 26 19.00 56.15 27.87
CA ASN A 26 19.14 57.49 27.33
C ASN A 26 18.54 58.49 28.32
N ARG A 27 19.41 59.07 29.15
CA ARG A 27 19.09 60.19 30.04
C ARG A 27 19.05 61.48 29.23
N SER A 28 17.87 61.90 28.80
CA SER A 28 17.62 63.29 28.42
C SER A 28 16.79 63.95 29.51
N PHE A 29 17.46 64.84 30.23
CA PHE A 29 16.95 65.68 31.31
C PHE A 29 15.88 66.68 30.81
N LEU A 30 15.09 67.16 31.78
CA LEU A 30 13.91 67.99 31.66
C LEU A 30 14.03 69.18 30.70
N ALA A 31 13.06 69.29 29.80
CA ALA A 31 12.59 70.56 29.26
C ALA A 31 11.06 70.59 29.37
N HIS A 32 10.54 71.08 30.49
CA HIS A 32 9.12 71.42 30.62
C HIS A 32 8.85 72.69 29.81
N ARG A 33 8.56 72.50 28.52
CA ARG A 33 8.07 73.55 27.63
C ARG A 33 6.54 73.53 27.68
N TYR A 34 5.96 74.58 28.26
CA TYR A 34 4.54 74.90 28.16
C TYR A 34 4.15 74.93 26.68
N LYS A 35 3.34 73.97 26.23
CA LYS A 35 2.75 73.98 24.89
C LYS A 35 1.45 74.76 24.96
N SER A 36 1.49 75.99 24.47
CA SER A 36 0.31 76.71 24.00
C SER A 36 -0.36 75.92 22.87
N THR A 37 -1.66 75.76 22.97
CA THR A 37 -2.51 75.03 22.03
C THR A 37 -2.67 75.85 20.74
N THR A 38 -1.79 75.66 19.77
CA THR A 38 -2.09 76.00 18.37
C THR A 38 -2.72 74.78 17.70
N SER A 39 -3.95 74.95 17.24
CA SER A 39 -4.76 73.96 16.54
C SER A 39 -4.03 73.37 15.32
N SER A 40 -3.52 72.15 15.44
CA SER A 40 -3.13 71.32 14.31
C SER A 40 -4.31 70.42 13.93
N SER A 41 -4.90 70.69 12.77
CA SER A 41 -5.93 69.88 12.14
C SER A 41 -5.32 68.59 11.57
N SER A 42 -5.22 67.57 12.41
CA SER A 42 -5.17 66.17 11.96
C SER A 42 -6.62 65.69 11.82
N PRO A 43 -7.00 64.94 10.76
CA PRO A 43 -8.38 64.48 10.60
C PRO A 43 -8.71 63.53 11.74
N ALA A 44 -9.54 63.99 12.68
CA ALA A 44 -10.08 63.17 13.72
C ALA A 44 -10.80 61.97 13.09
N PRO A 45 -10.66 60.74 13.62
CA PRO A 45 -11.54 59.64 13.22
C PRO A 45 -12.98 60.13 13.40
N LYS A 46 -13.81 60.03 12.35
CA LYS A 46 -15.22 60.47 12.37
C LYS A 46 -15.88 59.93 13.63
N ARG A 47 -16.06 60.79 14.65
CA ARG A 47 -16.84 60.44 15.84
C ARG A 47 -18.24 60.16 15.32
N PRO A 48 -18.80 58.94 15.49
CA PRO A 48 -20.18 58.71 15.13
C PRO A 48 -21.07 59.67 15.93
N PRO A 49 -22.22 60.07 15.38
CA PRO A 49 -23.12 61.00 16.01
C PRO A 49 -23.46 60.52 17.43
N PRO A 50 -23.58 61.44 18.40
CA PRO A 50 -23.79 61.10 19.81
C PRO A 50 -25.03 60.21 20.02
N ALA A 51 -26.04 60.36 19.16
CA ALA A 51 -27.25 59.53 19.14
C ALA A 51 -26.95 58.04 18.88
N GLU A 52 -26.06 57.72 17.93
CA GLU A 52 -25.72 56.33 17.59
C GLU A 52 -24.90 55.64 18.69
N LYS A 53 -24.00 56.39 19.33
CA LYS A 53 -23.24 55.89 20.49
C LYS A 53 -24.13 55.62 21.68
N ALA A 54 -25.02 56.55 22.02
CA ALA A 54 -25.99 56.36 23.10
C ALA A 54 -26.88 55.14 22.85
N ALA A 55 -27.35 54.94 21.60
CA ALA A 55 -28.10 53.74 21.22
C ALA A 55 -27.28 52.46 21.42
N SER A 56 -25.99 52.44 21.04
CA SER A 56 -25.12 51.27 21.25
C SER A 56 -24.87 50.93 22.72
N LEU A 57 -24.84 51.93 23.61
CA LEU A 57 -24.70 51.74 25.05
C LEU A 57 -26.01 51.27 25.67
N LEU A 58 -27.13 51.84 25.23
CA LEU A 58 -28.47 51.44 25.65
C LEU A 58 -28.78 49.98 25.28
N ASN A 59 -28.25 49.53 24.14
CA ASN A 59 -28.40 48.15 23.66
C ASN A 59 -27.57 47.12 24.45
N LYS A 60 -26.53 47.55 25.17
CA LYS A 60 -25.72 46.67 26.04
C LYS A 60 -26.31 46.45 27.43
N LEU A 61 -27.30 47.25 27.82
CA LEU A 61 -27.98 47.10 29.12
C LEU A 61 -28.89 45.86 29.12
N PRO A 62 -28.99 45.15 30.25
CA PRO A 62 -29.78 43.94 30.39
C PRO A 62 -31.28 44.27 30.47
N SER A 63 -31.93 44.49 29.32
CA SER A 63 -33.39 44.50 29.17
C SER A 63 -33.78 44.57 27.69
N THR A 64 -34.91 43.98 27.34
CA THR A 64 -35.51 44.00 25.99
C THR A 64 -36.49 45.17 25.78
N SER A 65 -36.88 45.89 26.84
CA SER A 65 -37.86 46.99 26.76
C SER A 65 -37.21 48.37 26.83
N LEU A 66 -37.58 49.29 25.91
CA LEU A 66 -37.05 50.66 25.85
C LEU A 66 -37.33 51.45 27.14
N LEU A 67 -38.53 51.31 27.69
CA LEU A 67 -38.92 51.95 28.95
C LEU A 67 -38.03 51.49 30.12
N THR A 68 -37.66 50.21 30.16
CA THR A 68 -36.78 49.66 31.19
C THR A 68 -35.34 50.10 30.99
N LYS A 69 -34.87 50.24 29.74
CA LYS A 69 -33.53 50.75 29.45
C LYS A 69 -33.37 52.22 29.87
N SER A 70 -34.33 53.08 29.54
CA SER A 70 -34.33 54.47 30.00
C SER A 70 -34.60 54.57 31.49
N GLY A 71 -35.54 53.77 32.01
CA GLY A 71 -35.90 53.70 33.42
C GLY A 71 -34.74 53.27 34.32
N PHE A 72 -33.93 52.30 33.90
CA PHE A 72 -32.75 51.90 34.65
C PHE A 72 -31.72 53.03 34.72
N LEU A 73 -31.46 53.72 33.61
CA LEU A 73 -30.52 54.86 33.61
C LEU A 73 -31.04 56.04 34.44
N THR A 74 -32.34 56.35 34.35
CA THR A 74 -32.92 57.45 35.13
C THR A 74 -32.98 57.11 36.61
N VAL A 75 -33.36 55.88 36.97
CA VAL A 75 -33.38 55.41 38.36
C VAL A 75 -31.97 55.35 38.94
N THR A 76 -30.98 54.84 38.21
CA THR A 76 -29.59 54.80 38.69
C THR A 76 -29.01 56.20 38.83
N ALA A 77 -29.23 57.09 37.86
CA ALA A 77 -28.77 58.48 37.93
C ALA A 77 -29.45 59.24 39.08
N ALA A 78 -30.77 59.10 39.23
CA ALA A 78 -31.52 59.71 40.33
C ALA A 78 -31.12 59.12 41.69
N GLY A 79 -30.89 57.81 41.76
CA GLY A 79 -30.40 57.12 42.96
C GLY A 79 -29.02 57.59 43.38
N LEU A 80 -28.09 57.75 42.44
CA LEU A 80 -26.76 58.32 42.70
C LEU A 80 -26.85 59.78 43.15
N ALA A 81 -27.65 60.59 42.47
CA ALA A 81 -27.86 61.99 42.84
C ALA A 81 -28.48 62.11 44.24
N ALA A 82 -29.46 61.26 44.57
CA ALA A 82 -30.08 61.21 45.88
C ALA A 82 -29.11 60.69 46.96
N ALA A 83 -28.23 59.73 46.64
CA ALA A 83 -27.25 59.21 47.57
C ALA A 83 -26.20 60.27 47.95
N ILE A 84 -25.76 61.08 46.97
CA ILE A 84 -24.86 62.21 47.19
C ILE A 84 -25.59 63.33 47.94
N SER A 85 -26.80 63.69 47.52
CA SER A 85 -27.55 64.81 48.11
C SER A 85 -28.00 64.55 49.55
N ARG A 86 -28.09 63.29 49.99
CA ARG A 86 -28.52 62.90 51.34
C ARG A 86 -27.36 62.38 52.21
N ASP A 87 -26.11 62.52 51.77
CA ASP A 87 -24.92 61.98 52.43
C ASP A 87 -25.00 60.48 52.76
N ILE A 88 -25.81 59.71 52.02
CA ILE A 88 -25.91 58.26 52.17
C ILE A 88 -24.62 57.58 51.70
N TYR A 89 -23.84 58.25 50.84
CA TYR A 89 -22.52 57.84 50.43
C TYR A 89 -21.48 58.90 50.82
N ILE A 90 -20.59 58.57 51.75
CA ILE A 90 -19.50 59.43 52.21
C ILE A 90 -18.20 58.98 51.53
N VAL A 91 -17.55 59.90 50.82
CA VAL A 91 -16.26 59.64 50.18
C VAL A 91 -15.18 59.56 51.27
N ASN A 92 -14.80 58.33 51.61
CA ASN A 92 -13.72 58.04 52.57
C ASN A 92 -12.55 57.31 51.88
N GLU A 93 -11.50 56.96 52.61
CA GLU A 93 -10.36 56.16 52.14
C GLU A 93 -10.77 54.85 51.44
N GLU A 94 -11.83 54.19 51.94
CA GLU A 94 -12.36 52.95 51.33
C GLU A 94 -12.95 53.15 49.92
N SER A 95 -13.36 54.37 49.56
CA SER A 95 -13.88 54.65 48.21
C SER A 95 -12.79 54.55 47.14
N VAL A 96 -11.54 54.88 47.48
CA VAL A 96 -10.38 54.75 46.60
C VAL A 96 -10.03 53.27 46.40
N VAL A 97 -10.10 52.47 47.47
CA VAL A 97 -9.93 51.01 47.41
C VAL A 97 -11.05 50.36 46.58
N ALA A 98 -12.30 50.78 46.77
CA ALA A 98 -13.44 50.29 45.99
C ALA A 98 -13.31 50.65 44.50
N ALA A 99 -12.88 51.88 44.16
CA ALA A 99 -12.65 52.28 42.78
C ALA A 99 -11.52 51.47 42.13
N ALA A 100 -10.42 51.22 42.85
CA ALA A 100 -9.33 50.37 42.39
C ALA A 100 -9.79 48.91 42.18
N PHE A 101 -10.59 48.36 43.10
CA PHE A 101 -11.14 47.01 42.99
C PHE A 101 -12.07 46.88 41.78
N VAL A 102 -12.98 47.84 41.56
CA VAL A 102 -13.82 47.88 40.35
C VAL A 102 -12.95 48.00 39.09
N GLY A 103 -11.90 48.82 39.12
CA GLY A 103 -10.93 48.93 38.03
C GLY A 103 -10.27 47.58 37.68
N VAL A 104 -9.80 46.86 38.71
CA VAL A 104 -9.22 45.51 38.53
C VAL A 104 -10.27 44.53 38.00
N LEU A 105 -11.49 44.52 38.53
CA LEU A 105 -12.57 43.65 38.05
C LEU A 105 -12.95 43.92 36.60
N LEU A 106 -12.93 45.18 36.14
CA LEU A 106 -13.20 45.51 34.75
C LEU A 106 -12.09 44.98 33.82
N VAL A 107 -10.82 45.16 34.19
CA VAL A 107 -9.69 44.61 33.43
C VAL A 107 -9.75 43.07 33.42
N LEU A 108 -9.96 42.45 34.58
CA LEU A 108 -10.05 41.00 34.72
C LEU A 108 -11.29 40.43 34.00
N GLY A 109 -12.41 41.15 34.00
CA GLY A 109 -13.62 40.77 33.28
C GLY A 109 -13.41 40.77 31.77
N THR A 110 -12.70 41.76 31.22
CA THR A 110 -12.41 41.80 29.78
C THR A 110 -11.44 40.72 29.33
N LEU A 111 -10.38 40.47 30.09
CA LEU A 111 -9.36 39.44 29.79
C LEU A 111 -9.87 38.02 30.09
N GLY A 112 -10.45 37.82 31.27
CA GLY A 112 -10.95 36.54 31.75
C GLY A 112 -12.13 36.00 30.94
N ARG A 113 -13.05 36.88 30.50
CA ARG A 113 -14.20 36.45 29.68
C ARG A 113 -13.75 35.82 28.36
N LYS A 114 -12.73 36.39 27.70
CA LYS A 114 -12.22 35.84 26.44
C LYS A 114 -11.59 34.47 26.67
N ALA A 115 -10.69 34.36 27.66
CA ALA A 115 -10.02 33.10 27.98
C ALA A 115 -11.02 31.99 28.36
N PHE A 116 -12.01 32.31 29.20
CA PHE A 116 -13.05 31.36 29.60
C PHE A 116 -13.92 30.93 28.42
N SER A 117 -14.36 31.87 27.57
CA SER A 117 -15.16 31.54 26.38
C SER A 117 -14.42 30.65 25.39
N GLN A 118 -13.12 30.88 25.20
CA GLN A 118 -12.28 30.04 24.32
C GLN A 118 -12.08 28.65 24.92
N GLY A 119 -11.84 28.54 26.23
CA GLY A 119 -11.75 27.25 26.90
C GLY A 119 -13.04 26.44 26.82
N ALA A 120 -14.19 27.09 27.01
CA ALA A 120 -15.50 26.47 26.89
C ALA A 120 -15.80 25.99 25.45
N GLN A 121 -15.49 26.81 24.44
CA GLN A 121 -15.64 26.44 23.02
C GLN A 121 -14.75 25.25 22.66
N GLN A 122 -13.48 25.26 23.08
CA GLN A 122 -12.57 24.14 22.82
C GLN A 122 -13.02 22.84 23.48
N ALA A 123 -13.54 22.90 24.71
CA ALA A 123 -14.08 21.73 25.39
C ALA A 123 -15.31 21.17 24.64
N ALA A 124 -16.24 22.05 24.23
CA ALA A 124 -17.42 21.65 23.45
C ALA A 124 -17.04 21.05 22.09
N GLU A 125 -16.08 21.65 21.37
CA GLU A 125 -15.56 21.14 20.11
C GLU A 125 -14.88 19.77 20.25
N ARG A 126 -14.12 19.55 21.34
CA ARG A 126 -13.49 18.25 21.60
C ARG A 126 -14.53 17.17 21.84
N VAL A 127 -15.54 17.45 22.66
CA VAL A 127 -16.62 16.50 22.94
C VAL A 127 -17.39 16.17 21.66
N THR A 128 -17.78 17.17 20.89
CA THR A 128 -18.50 16.95 19.61
C THR A 128 -17.67 16.16 18.60
N LYS A 129 -16.38 16.45 18.46
CA LYS A 129 -15.46 15.66 17.61
C LYS A 129 -15.38 14.21 18.06
N VAL A 130 -15.16 13.94 19.35
CA VAL A 130 -15.10 12.56 19.87
C VAL A 130 -16.41 11.82 19.63
N LEU A 131 -17.57 12.47 19.81
CA LEU A 131 -18.86 11.83 19.52
C LEU A 131 -19.06 11.57 18.03
N GLN A 132 -18.61 12.47 17.15
CA GLN A 132 -18.68 12.28 15.71
C GLN A 132 -17.74 11.16 15.24
N ASP A 133 -16.48 11.18 15.68
CA ASP A 133 -15.49 10.15 15.39
C ASP A 133 -15.97 8.77 15.91
N ALA A 134 -16.55 8.71 17.11
CA ALA A 134 -17.09 7.46 17.65
C ALA A 134 -18.26 6.92 16.81
N ARG A 135 -19.11 7.80 16.27
CA ARG A 135 -20.21 7.39 15.37
C ARG A 135 -19.67 6.85 14.06
N GLU A 136 -18.72 7.57 13.44
CA GLU A 136 -18.11 7.17 12.18
C GLU A 136 -17.35 5.84 12.34
N ASN A 137 -16.50 5.72 13.36
CA ASN A 137 -15.79 4.50 13.70
C ASN A 137 -16.75 3.31 13.96
N HIS A 138 -17.87 3.52 14.67
CA HIS A 138 -18.82 2.44 14.90
C HIS A 138 -19.50 1.98 13.60
N VAL A 139 -19.87 2.91 12.71
CA VAL A 139 -20.42 2.56 11.39
C VAL A 139 -19.40 1.77 10.57
N ASP A 140 -18.13 2.15 10.59
CA ASP A 140 -17.09 1.45 9.85
C ASP A 140 -16.78 0.06 10.42
N ILE A 141 -16.78 -0.10 11.76
CA ILE A 141 -16.67 -1.42 12.39
C ILE A 141 -17.85 -2.32 12.00
N VAL A 142 -19.08 -1.78 11.98
CA VAL A 142 -20.26 -2.56 11.58
C VAL A 142 -20.17 -2.96 10.11
N ARG A 143 -19.75 -2.06 9.22
CA ARG A 143 -19.50 -2.37 7.80
C ARG A 143 -18.47 -3.48 7.63
N HIS A 144 -17.33 -3.36 8.30
CA HIS A 144 -16.29 -4.39 8.26
C HIS A 144 -16.79 -5.76 8.73
N ARG A 145 -17.63 -5.79 9.78
CA ARG A 145 -18.26 -7.04 10.24
C ARG A 145 -19.27 -7.59 9.23
N ILE A 146 -20.03 -6.74 8.55
CA ILE A 146 -20.94 -7.17 7.48
C ILE A 146 -20.14 -7.79 6.34
N ASP A 147 -19.06 -7.16 5.91
CA ASP A 147 -18.19 -7.68 4.83
C ASP A 147 -17.56 -9.02 5.23
N GLN A 148 -17.08 -9.14 6.48
CA GLN A 148 -16.59 -10.41 7.01
C GLN A 148 -17.65 -11.50 7.02
N VAL A 149 -18.87 -11.21 7.48
CA VAL A 149 -19.97 -12.19 7.50
C VAL A 149 -20.43 -12.55 6.09
N ALA A 150 -20.45 -11.59 5.16
CA ALA A 150 -20.77 -11.84 3.76
C ALA A 150 -19.75 -12.81 3.13
N SER A 151 -18.45 -12.64 3.40
CA SER A 151 -17.42 -13.59 2.92
C SER A 151 -17.55 -15.00 3.50
N LEU A 152 -18.20 -15.15 4.66
CA LEU A 152 -18.48 -16.46 5.26
C LEU A 152 -19.74 -17.11 4.68
N GLN A 153 -20.63 -16.36 4.02
CA GLN A 153 -21.80 -16.91 3.34
C GLN A 153 -21.39 -17.82 2.17
N ASP A 154 -20.30 -17.47 1.49
CA ASP A 154 -19.74 -18.27 0.38
C ASP A 154 -19.04 -19.56 0.85
N ALA A 155 -18.81 -19.74 2.16
CA ALA A 155 -18.12 -20.92 2.69
C ALA A 155 -18.93 -22.21 2.50
N GLU A 156 -20.28 -22.13 2.48
CA GLU A 156 -21.13 -23.29 2.20
C GLU A 156 -20.95 -23.77 0.74
N GLU A 157 -20.90 -22.83 -0.21
CA GLU A 157 -20.70 -23.13 -1.63
C GLU A 157 -19.30 -23.71 -1.89
N VAL A 158 -18.26 -23.11 -1.31
CA VAL A 158 -16.89 -23.62 -1.41
C VAL A 158 -16.78 -25.03 -0.81
N THR A 159 -17.47 -25.29 0.30
CA THR A 159 -17.46 -26.63 0.91
C THR A 159 -18.17 -27.66 0.03
N LYS A 160 -19.33 -27.32 -0.55
CA LYS A 160 -20.03 -28.19 -1.51
C LYS A 160 -19.16 -28.48 -2.74
N LEU A 161 -18.53 -27.44 -3.29
CA LEU A 161 -17.59 -27.57 -4.40
C LEU A 161 -16.40 -28.48 -4.04
N LEU A 162 -15.88 -28.40 -2.82
CA LEU A 162 -14.79 -29.27 -2.37
C LEU A 162 -15.22 -30.75 -2.30
N TYR A 163 -16.45 -31.02 -1.87
CA TYR A 163 -16.99 -32.39 -1.86
C TYR A 163 -17.28 -32.92 -3.27
N ASP A 164 -17.80 -32.09 -4.16
CA ASP A 164 -18.09 -32.50 -5.54
C ASP A 164 -16.79 -32.72 -6.33
N THR A 165 -15.79 -31.85 -6.16
CA THR A 165 -14.45 -32.04 -6.76
C THR A 165 -13.76 -33.29 -6.23
N ALA A 166 -13.85 -33.57 -4.92
CA ALA A 166 -13.33 -34.82 -4.36
C ALA A 166 -14.04 -36.07 -4.92
N ARG A 167 -15.36 -36.00 -5.11
CA ARG A 167 -16.15 -37.08 -5.70
C ARG A 167 -15.77 -37.32 -7.17
N ASP A 168 -15.61 -36.26 -7.95
CA ASP A 168 -15.25 -36.38 -9.36
C ASP A 168 -13.78 -36.80 -9.54
N LEU A 169 -12.89 -36.42 -8.63
CA LEU A 169 -11.52 -36.96 -8.57
C LEU A 169 -11.54 -38.47 -8.33
N ALA A 170 -12.34 -38.97 -7.38
CA ALA A 170 -12.43 -40.40 -7.11
C ALA A 170 -12.98 -41.20 -8.30
N LYS A 171 -13.95 -40.66 -9.05
CA LYS A 171 -14.47 -41.30 -10.28
C LYS A 171 -13.43 -41.34 -11.38
N THR A 172 -12.77 -40.22 -11.64
CA THR A 172 -11.75 -40.13 -12.70
C THR A 172 -10.53 -40.97 -12.37
N GLU A 173 -10.14 -41.08 -11.10
CA GLU A 173 -9.09 -41.98 -10.65
C GLU A 173 -9.47 -43.45 -10.90
N ALA A 174 -10.71 -43.86 -10.62
CA ALA A 174 -11.18 -45.21 -10.92
C ALA A 174 -11.18 -45.52 -12.43
N GLU A 175 -11.61 -44.58 -13.27
CA GLU A 175 -11.56 -44.71 -14.74
C GLU A 175 -10.12 -44.82 -15.25
N VAL A 176 -9.21 -44.00 -14.71
CA VAL A 176 -7.78 -44.05 -15.03
C VAL A 176 -7.19 -45.39 -14.62
N PHE A 177 -7.52 -45.92 -13.44
CA PHE A 177 -7.06 -47.25 -13.02
C PHE A 177 -7.55 -48.37 -13.94
N ALA A 178 -8.82 -48.33 -14.35
CA ALA A 178 -9.38 -49.32 -15.27
C ALA A 178 -8.67 -49.28 -16.64
N LEU A 179 -8.42 -48.07 -17.17
CA LEU A 179 -7.69 -47.91 -18.43
C LEU A 179 -6.22 -48.33 -18.31
N GLN A 180 -5.55 -48.02 -17.20
CA GLN A 180 -4.19 -48.46 -16.94
C GLN A 180 -4.08 -49.99 -16.87
N GLN A 181 -5.04 -50.67 -16.24
CA GLN A 181 -5.09 -52.14 -16.21
C GLN A 181 -5.25 -52.72 -17.63
N GLN A 182 -6.12 -52.14 -18.46
CA GLN A 182 -6.29 -52.56 -19.86
C GLN A 182 -4.99 -52.36 -20.66
N VAL A 183 -4.33 -51.21 -20.51
CA VAL A 183 -3.06 -50.93 -21.19
C VAL A 183 -1.96 -51.88 -20.71
N ALA A 184 -1.87 -52.17 -19.41
CA ALA A 184 -0.90 -53.12 -18.87
C ALA A 184 -1.04 -54.51 -19.50
N VAL A 185 -2.28 -55.04 -19.58
CA VAL A 185 -2.55 -56.32 -20.23
C VAL A 185 -2.19 -56.29 -21.73
N VAL A 186 -2.50 -55.20 -22.43
CA VAL A 186 -2.12 -55.04 -23.85
C VAL A 186 -0.60 -54.98 -24.02
N GLN A 187 0.13 -54.34 -23.12
CA GLN A 187 1.59 -54.28 -23.16
C GLN A 187 2.22 -55.65 -22.90
N GLU A 188 1.70 -56.40 -21.93
CA GLU A 188 2.13 -57.78 -21.68
C GLU A 188 1.90 -58.65 -22.91
N ALA A 189 0.69 -58.64 -23.48
CA ALA A 189 0.38 -59.39 -24.71
C ALA A 189 1.28 -58.97 -25.89
N ARG A 190 1.55 -57.67 -26.05
CA ARG A 190 2.44 -57.15 -27.08
C ARG A 190 3.88 -57.62 -26.88
N SER A 191 4.40 -57.57 -25.65
CA SER A 191 5.76 -58.02 -25.34
C SER A 191 5.96 -59.51 -25.60
N VAL A 192 4.95 -60.33 -25.28
CA VAL A 192 4.96 -61.75 -25.63
C VAL A 192 5.02 -61.91 -27.15
N LEU A 193 4.13 -61.23 -27.89
CA LEU A 193 4.10 -61.30 -29.34
C LEU A 193 5.42 -60.83 -29.99
N ASP A 194 6.01 -59.74 -29.49
CA ASP A 194 7.29 -59.22 -29.97
C ASP A 194 8.43 -60.21 -29.69
N SER A 195 8.41 -60.87 -28.53
CA SER A 195 9.34 -61.96 -28.22
C SER A 195 9.21 -63.14 -29.18
N TRP A 196 7.99 -63.50 -29.59
CA TRP A 196 7.76 -64.56 -30.59
C TRP A 196 8.26 -64.15 -31.97
N VAL A 197 7.98 -62.92 -32.41
CA VAL A 197 8.44 -62.39 -33.69
C VAL A 197 9.97 -62.31 -33.74
N HIS A 198 10.60 -61.84 -32.66
CA HIS A 198 12.05 -61.78 -32.56
C HIS A 198 12.67 -63.19 -32.58
N TYR A 199 12.07 -64.14 -31.85
CA TYR A 199 12.49 -65.54 -31.87
C TYR A 199 12.38 -66.15 -33.28
N GLU A 200 11.26 -65.93 -33.97
CA GLU A 200 11.05 -66.42 -35.34
C GLU A 200 12.08 -65.81 -36.32
N ALA A 201 12.32 -64.50 -36.23
CA ALA A 201 13.33 -63.84 -37.04
C ALA A 201 14.75 -64.41 -36.78
N ALA A 202 15.09 -64.67 -35.52
CA ALA A 202 16.36 -65.28 -35.13
C ALA A 202 16.50 -66.72 -35.66
N VAL A 203 15.45 -67.53 -35.58
CA VAL A 203 15.42 -68.89 -36.14
C VAL A 203 15.59 -68.85 -37.66
N ARG A 204 14.82 -68.01 -38.37
CA ARG A 204 14.95 -67.86 -39.83
C ARG A 204 16.35 -67.41 -40.24
N ALA A 205 16.96 -66.46 -39.51
CA ALA A 205 18.33 -66.02 -39.77
C ALA A 205 19.35 -67.13 -39.51
N ALA A 206 19.18 -67.94 -38.47
CA ALA A 206 20.05 -69.07 -38.17
C ALA A 206 19.96 -70.18 -39.24
N GLU A 207 18.74 -70.51 -39.68
CA GLU A 207 18.51 -71.45 -40.78
C GLU A 207 19.15 -70.96 -42.09
N GLN A 208 18.96 -69.68 -42.44
CA GLN A 208 19.61 -69.08 -43.61
C GLN A 208 21.13 -69.15 -43.52
N GLN A 209 21.73 -68.88 -42.35
CA GLN A 209 23.17 -69.01 -42.16
C GLN A 209 23.65 -70.47 -42.31
N GLN A 210 22.89 -71.45 -41.81
CA GLN A 210 23.21 -72.87 -41.98
C GLN A 210 23.12 -73.29 -43.45
N ILE A 211 22.04 -72.92 -44.15
CA ILE A 211 21.85 -73.18 -45.57
C ILE A 211 22.99 -72.54 -46.38
N VAL A 212 23.36 -71.28 -46.09
CA VAL A 212 24.47 -70.59 -46.76
C VAL A 212 25.80 -71.31 -46.51
N LYS A 213 26.11 -71.70 -45.26
CA LYS A 213 27.33 -72.49 -44.95
C LYS A 213 27.36 -73.82 -45.70
N ASP A 214 26.22 -74.50 -45.79
CA ASP A 214 26.08 -75.76 -46.51
C ASP A 214 26.22 -75.61 -48.02
N VAL A 215 25.64 -74.56 -48.60
CA VAL A 215 25.78 -74.22 -50.02
C VAL A 215 27.22 -73.86 -50.34
N ILE A 216 27.88 -73.02 -49.52
CA ILE A 216 29.30 -72.66 -49.69
C ILE A 216 30.17 -73.92 -49.60
N ARG A 217 29.97 -74.77 -48.58
CA ARG A 217 30.70 -76.04 -48.41
C ARG A 217 30.53 -76.96 -49.63
N ARG A 218 29.28 -77.17 -50.08
CA ARG A 218 28.98 -77.99 -51.27
C ARG A 218 29.59 -77.41 -52.55
N ALA A 219 29.56 -76.08 -52.72
CA ALA A 219 30.18 -75.39 -53.85
C ALA A 219 31.71 -75.57 -53.83
N THR A 220 32.37 -75.35 -52.69
CA THR A 220 33.82 -75.54 -52.53
C THR A 220 34.23 -77.00 -52.78
N THR A 221 33.50 -77.99 -52.27
CA THR A 221 33.77 -79.40 -52.57
C THR A 221 33.57 -79.74 -54.04
N ARG A 222 32.53 -79.18 -54.71
CA ARG A 222 32.34 -79.35 -56.15
C ARG A 222 33.50 -78.75 -56.96
N LEU A 223 34.00 -77.57 -56.55
CA LEU A 223 35.15 -76.91 -57.17
C LEU A 223 36.48 -77.67 -56.98
N GLN A 224 36.62 -78.52 -55.96
CA GLN A 224 37.83 -79.35 -55.74
C GLN A 224 37.87 -80.59 -56.64
N ASN A 225 36.77 -80.97 -57.30
CA ASN A 225 36.77 -82.14 -58.19
C ASN A 225 37.49 -81.82 -59.52
N PRO A 226 38.50 -82.62 -59.94
CA PRO A 226 39.31 -82.32 -61.12
C PRO A 226 38.52 -82.33 -62.43
N ARG A 227 37.42 -83.12 -62.51
CA ARG A 227 36.52 -83.12 -63.67
C ARG A 227 35.75 -81.81 -63.86
N VAL A 228 35.35 -81.18 -62.75
CA VAL A 228 34.64 -79.89 -62.80
C VAL A 228 35.62 -78.76 -63.08
N GLN A 229 36.83 -78.80 -62.52
CA GLN A 229 37.89 -77.83 -62.86
C GLN A 229 38.24 -77.87 -64.35
N ALA A 230 38.39 -79.06 -64.94
CA ALA A 230 38.64 -79.20 -66.37
C ALA A 230 37.48 -78.67 -67.21
N ALA A 231 36.23 -78.99 -66.86
CA ALA A 231 35.04 -78.50 -67.56
C ALA A 231 34.88 -76.97 -67.45
N VAL A 232 35.19 -76.36 -66.30
CA VAL A 232 35.17 -74.89 -66.12
C VAL A 232 36.32 -74.24 -66.88
N MET A 233 37.50 -74.87 -66.95
CA MET A 233 38.60 -74.37 -67.78
C MET A 233 38.25 -74.43 -69.28
N GLU A 234 37.57 -75.49 -69.72
CA GLU A 234 37.07 -75.59 -71.09
C GLU A 234 35.95 -74.56 -71.37
N GLU A 235 35.00 -74.37 -70.45
CA GLU A 235 33.95 -73.35 -70.55
C GLU A 235 34.51 -71.92 -70.54
N SER A 236 35.52 -71.65 -69.71
CA SER A 236 36.19 -70.34 -69.70
C SER A 236 37.06 -70.12 -70.94
N LEU A 237 37.74 -71.15 -71.47
CA LEU A 237 38.46 -71.07 -72.74
C LEU A 237 37.49 -70.82 -73.90
N THR A 238 36.38 -71.55 -73.99
CA THR A 238 35.34 -71.34 -75.02
C THR A 238 34.68 -69.97 -74.89
N SER A 239 34.40 -69.49 -73.68
CA SER A 239 33.87 -68.13 -73.44
C SER A 239 34.87 -67.03 -73.84
N ILE A 240 36.18 -67.24 -73.58
CA ILE A 240 37.24 -66.34 -74.07
C ILE A 240 37.36 -66.40 -75.59
N GLU A 241 37.30 -67.59 -76.20
CA GLU A 241 37.32 -67.76 -77.66
C GLU A 241 36.11 -67.09 -78.32
N ASP A 242 34.92 -67.18 -77.72
CA ASP A 242 33.71 -66.51 -78.20
C ASP A 242 33.79 -64.99 -78.01
N LEU A 243 34.38 -64.50 -76.90
CA LEU A 243 34.70 -63.09 -76.74
C LEU A 243 35.74 -62.60 -77.76
N LEU A 244 36.76 -63.40 -78.08
CA LEU A 244 37.76 -63.09 -79.11
C LEU A 244 37.14 -63.09 -80.52
N LYS A 245 36.21 -64.01 -80.80
CA LYS A 245 35.44 -64.07 -82.06
C LYS A 245 34.44 -62.92 -82.17
N LYS A 246 33.87 -62.44 -81.05
CA LYS A 246 33.07 -61.21 -80.99
C LYS A 246 33.92 -59.92 -81.07
N HIS A 247 35.19 -59.96 -80.64
CA HIS A 247 36.16 -58.85 -80.72
C HIS A 247 37.42 -59.16 -81.57
N PRO A 248 37.29 -59.43 -82.89
CA PRO A 248 38.45 -59.58 -83.77
C PRO A 248 39.00 -58.18 -84.14
N LYS A 249 40.17 -57.83 -83.58
CA LYS A 249 41.09 -56.72 -83.94
C LYS A 249 40.47 -55.47 -84.62
N ALA A 250 40.26 -54.43 -83.81
CA ALA A 250 40.38 -53.06 -84.30
C ALA A 250 41.86 -52.62 -84.29
N GLY A 251 42.53 -52.82 -85.44
CA GLY A 251 43.77 -52.13 -85.88
C GLY A 251 45.12 -52.74 -85.46
N ALA A 252 46.22 -52.65 -86.20
CA ALA A 252 46.53 -52.31 -87.60
C ALA A 252 48.07 -52.49 -87.79
N GLN A 253 48.49 -52.96 -88.98
CA GLN A 253 49.73 -52.60 -89.71
C GLN A 253 51.15 -53.00 -89.23
N SER A 254 51.99 -53.23 -90.26
CA SER A 254 53.42 -53.62 -90.39
C SER A 254 53.81 -55.05 -90.09
#